data_AF-A0A956QGN5-F1
#
_entry.id   AF-A0A956QGN5-F1
#
_cell.length_a   1.000
_cell.length_b   1.000
_cell.length_c   1.000
_cell.angle_alpha   90.00
_cell.angle_beta   90.00
_cell.angle_gamma   90.00
#
_symmetry.space_group_name_H-M   'P 1'
#
loop_
_entity.id
_entity.type
_entity.pdbx_description
1 polymer ?
#
loop_
_entity_poly.entity_id
_entity_poly.type
_entity_poly.pdbx_seq_one_letter_code
_entity_poly.pdbx_strand_id
1 'polypeptide(L)'
;EVELACRAEPHWEVPSKLSFNPDARGLTPAQTEALKIRDCYCCQTPDCPNHIWLQSHHIRFFALGGLTVPANLIFLCTACHRNVHDGFLFIRGTAPDGLSFWDRQGRQFER
;
A
#
# COMPACT_ATOMS: atom_id res chain seq x y z
N GLU A 1 -7.88 26.42 -9.89
CA GLU A 1 -8.60 25.46 -9.04
C GLU A 1 -8.33 24.09 -9.62
N VAL A 2 -7.56 23.25 -8.94
CA VAL A 2 -7.18 21.91 -9.44
C VAL A 2 -8.01 20.93 -8.63
N GLU A 3 -9.02 20.34 -9.27
CA GLU A 3 -9.87 19.32 -8.66
C GLU A 3 -9.04 18.06 -8.37
N LEU A 4 -9.23 17.52 -7.16
CA LEU A 4 -8.61 16.27 -6.70
C LEU A 4 -8.97 15.11 -7.63
N ALA A 5 -7.99 14.59 -8.36
CA ALA A 5 -8.08 13.35 -9.13
C ALA A 5 -8.02 12.12 -8.19
N CYS A 6 -8.97 12.00 -7.26
CA CYS A 6 -9.20 10.75 -6.54
C CYS A 6 -10.69 10.47 -6.39
N ARG A 7 -11.29 10.09 -7.52
CA ARG A 7 -12.50 9.26 -7.58
C ARG A 7 -12.28 8.21 -8.68
N ALA A 8 -11.45 7.19 -8.44
CA ALA A 8 -11.37 6.05 -9.37
C ALA A 8 -12.71 5.31 -9.29
N GLU A 9 -13.40 4.98 -10.39
CA GLU A 9 -13.03 4.23 -11.61
C GLU A 9 -13.78 4.80 -12.85
N PRO A 10 -13.63 4.34 -14.14
CA PRO A 10 -12.72 3.35 -14.78
C PRO A 10 -12.16 3.82 -16.16
N HIS A 11 -11.33 3.04 -16.89
CA HIS A 11 -11.43 3.11 -18.37
C HIS A 11 -11.31 1.84 -19.23
N TRP A 12 -11.15 0.61 -18.71
CA TRP A 12 -11.71 -0.62 -19.34
C TRP A 12 -11.42 -1.91 -18.54
N GLU A 13 -12.12 -2.10 -17.42
CA GLU A 13 -12.01 -3.28 -16.56
C GLU A 13 -10.66 -3.36 -15.79
N VAL A 14 -10.72 -3.13 -14.47
CA VAL A 14 -9.78 -3.81 -13.55
C VAL A 14 -9.65 -5.24 -14.06
N PRO A 15 -8.45 -5.80 -14.30
CA PRO A 15 -8.39 -7.12 -14.85
C PRO A 15 -9.05 -8.04 -13.84
N SER A 16 -10.25 -8.50 -14.18
CA SER A 16 -11.03 -9.53 -13.50
C SER A 16 -10.27 -10.87 -13.43
N LYS A 17 -9.00 -10.88 -13.85
CA LYS A 17 -8.11 -12.03 -13.99
C LYS A 17 -6.67 -11.78 -13.51
N LEU A 18 -6.39 -10.76 -12.68
CA LEU A 18 -5.10 -10.78 -11.97
C LEU A 18 -5.14 -11.86 -10.89
N SER A 19 -4.59 -13.04 -11.21
CA SER A 19 -4.34 -14.07 -10.22
C SER A 19 -3.14 -13.67 -9.37
N PHE A 20 -3.34 -13.56 -8.07
CA PHE A 20 -2.26 -13.42 -7.10
C PHE A 20 -1.84 -14.82 -6.65
N ASN A 21 -0.54 -15.09 -6.64
CA ASN A 21 0.01 -16.25 -5.94
C ASN A 21 0.29 -15.82 -4.49
N PRO A 22 -0.50 -16.28 -3.49
CA PRO A 22 -0.35 -15.85 -2.10
C PRO A 22 1.04 -16.14 -1.52
N ASP A 23 1.71 -17.18 -2.02
CA ASP A 23 3.00 -17.66 -1.54
C ASP A 23 4.19 -17.03 -2.27
N ALA A 24 3.96 -16.31 -3.36
CA ALA A 24 5.03 -15.60 -4.05
C ALA A 24 5.46 -14.38 -3.24
N ARG A 25 6.76 -14.19 -3.00
CA ARG A 25 7.23 -13.03 -2.22
C ARG A 25 7.02 -11.69 -2.93
N GLY A 26 7.09 -11.67 -4.26
CA GLY A 26 7.07 -10.45 -5.06
C GLY A 26 5.84 -10.36 -5.96
N LEU A 27 5.47 -9.13 -6.30
CA LEU A 27 4.45 -8.83 -7.30
C LEU A 27 5.03 -8.93 -8.71
N THR A 28 4.21 -9.37 -9.66
CA THR A 28 4.48 -9.20 -11.09
C THR A 28 4.34 -7.73 -11.50
N PRO A 29 4.88 -7.31 -12.66
CA PRO A 29 4.69 -5.94 -13.15
C PRO A 29 3.21 -5.53 -13.27
N ALA A 30 2.35 -6.41 -13.78
CA ALA A 30 0.92 -6.12 -13.93
C ALA A 30 0.20 -5.97 -12.57
N GLN A 31 0.53 -6.82 -11.58
CA GLN A 31 -0.02 -6.68 -10.23
C GLN A 31 0.50 -5.40 -9.54
N THR A 32 1.77 -5.06 -9.74
CA THR A 32 2.38 -3.82 -9.22
C THR A 32 1.62 -2.61 -9.76
N GLU A 33 1.39 -2.56 -11.07
CA GLU A 33 0.69 -1.44 -11.69
C GLU A 33 -0.76 -1.30 -11.20
N ALA A 34 -1.51 -2.41 -11.15
CA ALA A 34 -2.87 -2.41 -10.66
C ALA A 34 -2.98 -1.90 -9.21
N LEU A 35 -2.05 -2.30 -8.33
CA LEU A 35 -2.03 -1.84 -6.95
C LEU A 35 -1.54 -0.40 -6.81
N LYS A 36 -0.64 0.08 -7.68
CA LYS A 36 -0.28 1.51 -7.74
C LYS A 36 -1.48 2.38 -8.16
N ILE A 37 -2.26 1.94 -9.13
CA ILE A 37 -3.49 2.62 -9.56
C ILE A 37 -4.48 2.70 -8.39
N ARG A 38 -4.73 1.57 -7.69
CA ARG A 38 -5.56 1.53 -6.47
C ARG A 38 -5.08 2.54 -5.44
N ASP A 39 -3.78 2.63 -5.23
CA ASP A 39 -3.13 3.53 -4.27
C ASP A 39 -2.90 4.95 -4.84
N CYS A 40 -3.53 5.29 -5.98
CA CYS A 40 -3.43 6.59 -6.66
C CYS A 40 -1.99 7.06 -6.96
N TYR A 41 -1.04 6.14 -7.10
CA TYR A 41 0.39 6.42 -7.20
C TYR A 41 0.90 7.32 -6.06
N CYS A 42 0.35 7.15 -4.86
CA CYS A 42 0.73 7.89 -3.65
C CYS A 42 1.25 6.96 -2.57
N CYS A 43 2.19 7.45 -1.76
CA CYS A 43 2.51 6.84 -0.49
C CYS A 43 1.26 6.81 0.40
N GLN A 44 0.88 5.63 0.89
CA GLN A 44 -0.35 5.48 1.66
C GLN A 44 -0.19 5.82 3.16
N THR A 45 0.99 6.26 3.59
CA THR A 45 1.16 6.79 4.96
C THR A 45 0.46 8.15 5.05
N PRO A 46 -0.37 8.39 6.09
CA PRO A 46 -1.04 9.68 6.28
C PRO A 46 -0.05 10.85 6.22
N ASP A 47 -0.49 11.94 5.61
CA ASP A 47 0.26 13.20 5.42
C ASP A 47 1.59 13.07 4.66
N CYS A 48 1.89 11.92 4.05
CA CYS A 48 3.09 11.76 3.23
C CYS A 48 2.83 12.27 1.80
N PRO A 49 3.50 13.33 1.32
CA PRO A 49 3.24 13.91 0.01
C PRO A 49 4.03 13.23 -1.11
N ASN A 50 4.53 12.01 -0.92
CA ASN A 50 5.42 11.35 -1.86
C ASN A 50 4.65 10.50 -2.89
N HIS A 51 4.93 10.72 -4.17
CA HIS A 51 4.31 10.00 -5.31
C HIS A 51 5.33 9.18 -6.13
N ILE A 52 6.61 9.23 -5.75
CA ILE A 52 7.72 8.55 -6.44
C ILE A 52 8.46 7.63 -5.49
N TRP A 53 9.28 6.73 -6.06
CA TRP A 53 10.03 5.73 -5.29
C TRP A 53 9.12 4.87 -4.41
N LEU A 54 7.97 4.48 -4.97
CA LEU A 54 6.96 3.66 -4.28
C LEU A 54 7.33 2.19 -4.34
N GLN A 55 7.33 1.54 -3.17
CA GLN A 55 7.62 0.13 -2.96
C GLN A 55 6.40 -0.54 -2.33
N SER A 56 6.09 -1.77 -2.77
CA SER A 56 5.07 -2.57 -2.11
C SER A 56 5.58 -3.08 -0.77
N HIS A 57 4.72 -3.04 0.24
CA HIS A 57 4.98 -3.54 1.57
C HIS A 57 3.86 -4.48 1.98
N HIS A 58 4.20 -5.61 2.62
CA HIS A 58 3.21 -6.50 3.22
C HIS A 58 2.83 -5.98 4.62
N ILE A 59 1.56 -5.64 4.84
CA ILE A 59 1.06 -5.14 6.13
C ILE A 59 1.36 -6.15 7.25
N ARG A 60 0.94 -7.41 7.08
CA ARG A 60 1.53 -8.56 7.77
C ARG A 60 2.75 -8.98 6.96
N PHE A 61 3.93 -8.85 7.56
CA PHE A 61 5.20 -9.23 6.94
C PHE A 61 5.15 -10.63 6.32
N PHE A 62 5.67 -10.76 5.10
CA PHE A 62 5.76 -12.06 4.42
C PHE A 62 6.52 -13.11 5.26
N ALA A 63 7.61 -12.70 5.91
CA ALA A 63 8.40 -13.57 6.80
C ALA A 63 7.61 -14.09 8.03
N LEU A 64 6.49 -13.46 8.37
CA LEU A 64 5.57 -13.86 9.44
C LEU A 64 4.30 -14.54 8.89
N GLY A 65 4.36 -15.08 7.67
CA GLY A 65 3.25 -15.75 6.99
C GLY A 65 2.22 -14.81 6.37
N GLY A 66 2.59 -13.55 6.10
CA GLY A 66 1.74 -12.63 5.36
C GLY A 66 1.65 -12.99 3.89
N LEU A 67 0.44 -13.07 3.35
CA LEU A 67 0.19 -13.46 1.97
C LEU A 67 0.41 -12.29 1.00
N THR A 68 0.84 -12.60 -0.23
CA THR A 68 0.90 -11.64 -1.33
C THR A 68 -0.46 -11.54 -2.00
N VAL A 69 -1.37 -10.80 -1.36
CA VAL A 69 -2.73 -10.53 -1.84
C VAL A 69 -3.03 -9.03 -1.70
N PRO A 70 -3.93 -8.46 -2.53
CA PRO A 70 -4.24 -7.03 -2.49
C PRO A 70 -4.54 -6.48 -1.09
N ALA A 71 -5.31 -7.24 -0.29
CA ALA A 71 -5.70 -6.83 1.06
C ALA A 71 -4.53 -6.74 2.07
N ASN A 72 -3.39 -7.37 1.78
CA ASN A 72 -2.21 -7.36 2.64
C ASN A 72 -1.08 -6.48 2.07
N LEU A 73 -1.29 -5.81 0.93
CA LEU A 73 -0.27 -5.06 0.23
C LEU A 73 -0.61 -3.58 0.18
N ILE A 74 0.39 -2.74 0.41
CA ILE A 74 0.29 -1.28 0.42
C ILE A 74 1.52 -0.67 -0.23
N PHE A 75 1.38 0.41 -1.00
CA PHE A 75 2.52 1.16 -1.52
C PHE A 75 2.97 2.28 -0.58
N LEU A 76 4.27 2.30 -0.30
CA LEU A 76 4.93 3.30 0.55
C LEU A 76 6.14 3.86 -0.21
N CYS A 77 6.46 5.14 0.00
CA CYS A 77 7.74 5.68 -0.47
C CYS A 77 8.91 5.00 0.28
N THR A 78 10.12 5.02 -0.28
CA THR A 78 11.33 4.42 0.33
C THR A 78 11.52 4.80 1.80
N ALA A 79 11.26 6.06 2.17
CA ALA A 79 11.41 6.53 3.55
C ALA A 79 10.37 5.91 4.51
N CYS A 80 9.09 5.96 4.16
CA CYS A 80 8.02 5.35 4.96
C CYS A 80 8.16 3.83 5.00
N HIS A 81 8.53 3.19 3.89
CA HIS A 81 8.80 1.76 3.82
C HIS A 81 9.90 1.37 4.82
N ARG A 82 11.02 2.11 4.85
CA ARG A 82 12.09 1.91 5.81
C ARG A 82 11.64 2.13 7.25
N ASN A 83 10.83 3.15 7.53
CA ASN A 83 10.28 3.38 8.86
C ASN A 83 9.47 2.20 9.39
N VAL A 84 8.81 1.42 8.52
CA VAL A 84 8.11 0.20 8.95
C VAL A 84 9.09 -0.88 9.38
N HIS A 85 10.15 -1.14 8.59
CA HIS A 85 11.18 -2.13 8.93
C HIS A 85 12.00 -1.74 10.16
N ASP A 86 12.25 -0.45 10.34
CA ASP A 86 13.05 0.09 11.45
C ASP A 86 12.20 0.28 12.74
N GLY A 87 10.90 -0.02 12.72
CA GLY A 87 10.01 0.06 13.88
C GLY A 87 9.58 1.49 14.27
N PHE A 88 9.68 2.45 13.35
CA PHE A 88 9.23 3.83 13.51
C PHE A 88 7.78 4.05 13.06
N LEU A 89 7.26 3.20 12.18
CA LEU A 89 5.91 3.26 11.63
C LEU A 89 5.25 1.89 11.75
N PHE A 90 4.05 1.85 12.33
CA PHE A 90 3.24 0.64 12.43
C PHE A 90 1.98 0.79 11.58
N ILE A 91 1.62 -0.28 10.88
CA ILE A 91 0.44 -0.34 10.01
C ILE A 91 -0.39 -1.54 10.45
N ARG A 92 -1.71 -1.37 10.61
CA ARG A 92 -2.66 -2.46 10.87
C ARG A 92 -3.90 -2.30 10.00
N GLY A 93 -4.64 -3.39 9.87
CA GLY A 93 -5.87 -3.47 9.09
C GLY A 93 -5.66 -4.18 7.76
N THR A 94 -6.57 -3.92 6.84
CA THR A 94 -6.59 -4.47 5.48
C THR A 94 -6.54 -3.32 4.48
N ALA A 95 -5.90 -3.52 3.33
CA ALA A 95 -5.94 -2.55 2.25
C ALA A 95 -7.16 -2.81 1.31
N PRO A 96 -7.63 -1.78 0.58
CA PRO A 96 -7.24 -0.38 0.71
C PRO A 96 -7.90 0.31 1.91
N ASP A 97 -9.03 -0.21 2.39
CA ASP A 97 -9.87 0.40 3.41
C ASP A 97 -9.70 -0.24 4.80
N GLY A 98 -9.73 0.59 5.84
CA GLY A 98 -9.59 0.12 7.22
C GLY A 98 -8.14 0.03 7.71
N LEU A 99 -7.22 0.73 7.04
CA LEU A 99 -5.85 0.89 7.50
C LEU A 99 -5.76 1.92 8.63
N SER A 100 -4.93 1.64 9.61
CA SER A 100 -4.59 2.56 10.69
C SER A 100 -3.07 2.57 10.88
N PHE A 101 -2.55 3.73 11.28
CA PHE A 101 -1.11 4.01 11.35
C PHE A 101 -0.74 4.56 12.71
N TRP A 102 0.40 4.12 13.24
CA TRP A 102 0.94 4.61 14.51
C TRP A 102 2.44 4.84 14.42
N ASP A 103 2.94 5.77 15.21
CA ASP A 103 4.37 5.95 15.40
C ASP A 103 4.93 5.02 16.49
N ARG A 104 6.24 5.08 16.70
CA ARG A 104 6.91 4.29 17.75
C ARG A 104 6.49 4.63 19.18
N GLN A 105 5.85 5.78 19.39
CA GLN A 105 5.33 6.21 20.69
C GLN A 105 3.86 5.79 20.87
N GLY A 106 3.25 5.14 19.88
CA GLY A 106 1.85 4.71 19.90
C GLY A 106 0.86 5.82 19.56
N ARG A 107 1.32 7.00 19.07
CA ARG A 107 0.42 8.04 18.59
C ARG A 107 -0.16 7.60 17.26
N GLN A 108 -1.49 7.64 17.16
CA GLN A 108 -2.19 7.33 15.93
C GLN A 108 -2.17 8.53 14.98
N PHE A 109 -1.95 8.28 13.70
CA PHE A 109 -2.10 9.31 12.67
C PHE A 109 -3.59 9.47 12.36
N GLU A 110 -4.09 10.70 12.40
CA GLU A 110 -5.43 11.03 11.92
C GLU A 110 -5.39 11.14 10.39
N ARG A 111 -6.49 10.76 9.71
CA ARG A 111 -6.63 10.87 8.25
C ARG A 111 -7.46 12.09 7.89
#